data_AF-A0A8J2VHZ6-F1
#
_entry.id   AF-A0A8J2VHZ6-F1
#
_cell.length_a   1.000
_cell.length_b   1.000
_cell.length_c   1.000
_cell.angle_alpha   90.00
_cell.angle_beta   90.00
_cell.angle_gamma   90.00
#
_symmetry.space_group_name_H-M   'P 1'
#
loop_
_entity.id
_entity.type
_entity.pdbx_description
1 polymer ?
#
loop_
_entity_poly.entity_id
_entity_poly.type
_entity_poly.pdbx_seq_one_letter_code
_entity_poly.pdbx_strand_id
1 'polypeptide(L)'
;MLSERVLQLLQKTVPAMEEKGEAITRRFYPLLFSEHPELLHVFNHAHQHSGGQPKALADTLLAAARYAAQPERLFPLLRRIAHKHRSVGVKKEQYPIVGRILLGAMRETLGESIPEEVYQAWETAYQWLAQELIRMESELYRQAAVQPGGWDGFRPFTVVRKVKESRSILSIYLRPADGGAVPLFLPGQYVSVRLQIPGERYALIRQYSLSDAPGTAYFRISVKKEEKVGDKPAGKGSNYLHEQVHPGDMLMLSAPAGDFVLDMQSERPLVLVSGGVGQTPLLSMLKTVVREQPERKVWYIHAARNGQEHGMKEEVRQIVQRHDQVQNIIWYSRPTAEDVRNGSFDYEGYLDGRWLLRTLPSCPVDLYVCGPQSFVEQVARTVAARVGDCVFCERFGPGEVHVADSPANEIITPFSKEADLPC
;
A
#
# COMPACT_ATOMS: atom_id res chain seq x y z
N MET A 1 22.17 -9.70 -16.43
CA MET A 1 21.16 -9.61 -17.52
C MET A 1 20.84 -11.01 -18.00
N LEU A 2 19.60 -11.25 -18.43
CA LEU A 2 19.17 -12.53 -18.98
C LEU A 2 19.68 -12.68 -20.42
N SER A 3 20.02 -13.89 -20.86
CA SER A 3 20.47 -14.15 -22.23
C SER A 3 19.30 -14.04 -23.22
N GLU A 4 19.58 -13.74 -24.50
CA GLU A 4 18.55 -13.64 -25.54
C GLU A 4 17.71 -14.93 -25.67
N ARG A 5 18.36 -16.10 -25.52
CA ARG A 5 17.67 -17.39 -25.51
C ARG A 5 16.68 -17.51 -24.35
N VAL A 6 17.07 -17.08 -23.14
CA VAL A 6 16.19 -17.09 -21.96
C VAL A 6 15.01 -16.14 -22.18
N LEU A 7 15.26 -14.93 -22.72
CA LEU A 7 14.21 -13.96 -23.01
C LEU A 7 13.15 -14.52 -23.97
N GLN A 8 13.58 -15.17 -25.06
CA GLN A 8 12.67 -15.79 -26.03
C GLN A 8 11.83 -16.91 -25.41
N LEU A 9 12.43 -17.75 -24.55
CA LEU A 9 11.73 -18.84 -23.87
C LEU A 9 10.69 -18.32 -22.89
N LEU A 10 11.03 -17.28 -22.10
CA LEU A 10 10.08 -16.63 -21.18
C LEU A 10 8.91 -16.03 -21.95
N GLN A 11 9.17 -15.21 -22.98
CA GLN A 11 8.13 -14.56 -23.77
C GLN A 11 7.14 -15.54 -24.40
N LYS A 12 7.63 -16.68 -24.91
CA LYS A 12 6.77 -17.72 -25.50
C LYS A 12 5.91 -18.45 -24.47
N THR A 13 6.32 -18.48 -23.21
CA THR A 13 5.69 -19.32 -22.18
C THR A 13 4.90 -18.53 -21.13
N VAL A 14 5.06 -17.21 -21.07
CA VAL A 14 4.24 -16.30 -20.23
C VAL A 14 2.73 -16.54 -20.37
N PRO A 15 2.13 -16.63 -21.58
CA PRO A 15 0.67 -16.84 -21.70
C PRO A 15 0.19 -18.15 -21.06
N ALA A 16 0.97 -19.23 -21.19
CA ALA A 16 0.64 -20.51 -20.57
C ALA A 16 0.75 -20.44 -19.04
N MET A 17 1.74 -19.70 -18.51
CA MET A 17 1.89 -19.48 -17.07
C MET A 17 0.77 -18.61 -16.49
N GLU A 18 0.30 -17.61 -17.23
CA GLU A 18 -0.84 -16.77 -16.84
C GLU A 18 -2.10 -17.59 -16.66
N GLU A 19 -2.40 -18.49 -17.61
CA GLU A 19 -3.56 -19.38 -17.53
C GLU A 19 -3.50 -20.33 -16.31
N LYS A 20 -2.29 -20.74 -15.91
CA LYS A 20 -2.08 -21.69 -14.81
C LYS A 20 -1.71 -21.05 -13.47
N GLY A 21 -1.61 -19.72 -13.38
CA GLY A 21 -1.13 -19.01 -12.19
C GLY A 21 -1.94 -19.33 -10.92
N GLU A 22 -3.27 -19.45 -11.02
CA GLU A 22 -4.11 -19.84 -9.88
C GLU A 22 -3.83 -21.27 -9.41
N ALA A 23 -3.64 -22.21 -10.34
CA ALA A 23 -3.33 -23.59 -10.01
C ALA A 23 -1.94 -23.73 -9.35
N ILE A 24 -0.94 -23.04 -9.90
CA ILE A 24 0.42 -22.99 -9.32
C ILE A 24 0.37 -22.48 -7.89
N THR A 25 -0.37 -21.40 -7.65
CA THR A 25 -0.42 -20.75 -6.34
C THR A 25 -1.23 -21.57 -5.32
N ARG A 26 -2.31 -22.23 -5.77
CA ARG A 26 -3.07 -23.20 -4.95
C ARG A 26 -2.21 -24.38 -4.52
N ARG A 27 -1.20 -24.77 -5.31
CA ARG A 27 -0.22 -25.82 -4.94
C ARG A 27 0.92 -25.28 -4.06
N PHE A 28 1.45 -24.11 -4.39
CA PHE A 28 2.59 -23.49 -3.73
C PHE A 28 2.37 -23.24 -2.24
N TYR A 29 1.29 -22.58 -1.83
CA TYR A 29 1.12 -22.13 -0.44
C TYR A 29 0.95 -23.29 0.57
N PRO A 30 0.10 -24.31 0.33
CA PRO A 30 0.02 -25.46 1.23
C PRO A 30 1.36 -26.16 1.38
N LEU A 31 2.11 -26.33 0.28
CA LEU A 31 3.43 -26.95 0.30
C LEU A 31 4.41 -26.11 1.14
N LEU A 32 4.46 -24.80 0.88
CA LEU A 32 5.28 -23.85 1.62
C LEU A 32 5.07 -23.92 3.13
N PHE A 33 3.81 -23.87 3.59
CA PHE A 33 3.54 -23.85 5.03
C PHE A 33 3.63 -25.23 5.68
N SER A 34 3.54 -26.31 4.90
CA SER A 34 3.80 -27.66 5.41
C SER A 34 5.29 -27.91 5.66
N GLU A 35 6.16 -27.42 4.77
CA GLU A 35 7.61 -27.57 4.88
C GLU A 35 8.25 -26.49 5.77
N HIS A 36 7.70 -25.29 5.75
CA HIS A 36 8.22 -24.09 6.43
C HIS A 36 7.11 -23.36 7.22
N PRO A 37 6.55 -24.00 8.28
CA PRO A 37 5.48 -23.42 9.09
C PRO A 37 5.88 -22.12 9.79
N GLU A 38 7.17 -21.85 10.01
CA GLU A 38 7.67 -20.60 10.58
C GLU A 38 7.31 -19.36 9.73
N LEU A 39 7.13 -19.53 8.42
CA LEU A 39 6.73 -18.44 7.52
C LEU A 39 5.31 -17.94 7.78
N LEU A 40 4.49 -18.71 8.51
CA LEU A 40 3.16 -18.28 8.94
C LEU A 40 3.21 -17.01 9.81
N HIS A 41 4.32 -16.75 10.52
CA HIS A 41 4.48 -15.50 11.28
C HIS A 41 4.70 -14.25 10.42
N VAL A 42 5.01 -14.42 9.12
CA VAL A 42 5.28 -13.33 8.17
C VAL A 42 4.12 -13.16 7.19
N PHE A 43 3.55 -14.28 6.73
CA PHE A 43 2.42 -14.28 5.80
C PHE A 43 1.09 -13.94 6.50
N ASN A 44 0.14 -13.40 5.74
CA ASN A 44 -1.11 -12.94 6.30
C ASN A 44 -2.23 -14.00 6.18
N HIS A 45 -2.60 -14.62 7.30
CA HIS A 45 -3.62 -15.69 7.33
C HIS A 45 -5.04 -15.25 6.93
N ALA A 46 -5.41 -13.99 7.15
CA ALA A 46 -6.76 -13.51 6.86
C ALA A 46 -7.12 -13.59 5.37
N HIS A 47 -6.11 -13.66 4.50
CA HIS A 47 -6.27 -13.65 3.05
C HIS A 47 -6.12 -15.03 2.39
N GLN A 48 -5.83 -16.08 3.18
CA GLN A 48 -5.80 -17.46 2.68
C GLN A 48 -7.21 -17.99 2.38
N HIS A 49 -8.22 -17.51 3.10
CA HIS A 49 -9.63 -17.81 2.81
C HIS A 49 -10.21 -16.96 1.66
N SER A 50 -9.58 -15.85 1.29
CA SER A 50 -10.12 -14.88 0.31
C SER A 50 -9.42 -14.88 -1.05
N GLY A 51 -8.49 -15.81 -1.32
CA GLY A 51 -7.90 -16.04 -2.65
C GLY A 51 -6.95 -14.96 -3.22
N GLY A 52 -6.79 -13.79 -2.56
CA GLY A 52 -6.06 -12.64 -3.11
C GLY A 52 -4.52 -12.71 -3.04
N GLN A 53 -3.94 -13.24 -1.96
CA GLN A 53 -2.47 -13.38 -1.84
C GLN A 53 -1.84 -14.44 -2.77
N PRO A 54 -2.54 -15.56 -3.12
CA PRO A 54 -2.12 -16.46 -4.19
C PRO A 54 -1.60 -15.73 -5.43
N LYS A 55 -2.33 -14.72 -5.90
CA LYS A 55 -2.10 -14.11 -7.22
C LYS A 55 -0.91 -13.15 -7.28
N ALA A 56 -0.67 -12.32 -6.27
CA ALA A 56 0.32 -11.23 -6.34
C ALA A 56 1.78 -11.70 -6.55
N LEU A 57 2.18 -12.81 -5.93
CA LEU A 57 3.52 -13.39 -6.13
C LEU A 57 3.67 -13.90 -7.57
N ALA A 58 2.68 -14.64 -8.07
CA ALA A 58 2.66 -15.14 -9.44
C ALA A 58 2.64 -13.99 -10.45
N ASP A 59 1.80 -12.99 -10.24
CA ASP A 59 1.73 -11.78 -11.06
C ASP A 59 3.10 -11.09 -11.15
N THR A 60 3.83 -10.97 -10.03
CA THR A 60 5.16 -10.35 -10.02
C THR A 60 6.16 -11.15 -10.86
N LEU A 61 6.16 -12.48 -10.75
CA LEU A 61 7.03 -13.33 -11.56
C LEU A 61 6.66 -13.28 -13.05
N LEU A 62 5.36 -13.24 -13.36
CA LEU A 62 4.84 -13.05 -14.72
C LEU A 62 5.25 -11.69 -15.29
N ALA A 63 5.17 -10.63 -14.49
CA ALA A 63 5.65 -9.30 -14.87
C ALA A 63 7.15 -9.30 -15.15
N ALA A 64 7.93 -9.95 -14.27
CA ALA A 64 9.37 -10.10 -14.46
C ALA A 64 9.71 -10.80 -15.77
N ALA A 65 8.97 -11.87 -16.11
CA ALA A 65 9.12 -12.57 -17.38
C ALA A 65 8.67 -11.73 -18.59
N ARG A 66 7.55 -11.02 -18.48
CA ARG A 66 7.01 -10.17 -19.57
C ARG A 66 7.94 -9.02 -19.92
N TYR A 67 8.49 -8.35 -18.90
CA TYR A 67 9.38 -7.21 -19.06
C TYR A 67 10.86 -7.58 -18.94
N ALA A 68 11.20 -8.86 -19.10
CA ALA A 68 12.57 -9.35 -18.97
C ALA A 68 13.57 -8.65 -19.91
N ALA A 69 13.10 -8.16 -21.07
CA ALA A 69 13.90 -7.40 -22.03
C ALA A 69 14.03 -5.89 -21.70
N GLN A 70 13.20 -5.39 -20.76
CA GLN A 70 13.11 -3.98 -20.34
C GLN A 70 12.95 -3.91 -18.80
N PRO A 71 13.94 -4.43 -18.04
CA PRO A 71 13.83 -4.59 -16.59
C PRO A 71 13.65 -3.28 -15.84
N GLU A 72 14.05 -2.14 -16.42
CA GLU A 72 13.85 -0.80 -15.86
C GLU A 72 12.37 -0.48 -15.60
N ARG A 73 11.46 -1.04 -16.39
CA ARG A 73 10.00 -0.87 -16.21
C ARG A 73 9.48 -1.54 -14.93
N LEU A 74 10.24 -2.48 -14.38
CA LEU A 74 9.89 -3.19 -13.15
C LEU A 74 10.37 -2.44 -11.90
N PHE A 75 11.34 -1.54 -12.00
CA PHE A 75 11.94 -0.91 -10.82
C PHE A 75 10.96 -0.19 -9.89
N PRO A 76 9.93 0.54 -10.37
CA PRO A 76 8.90 1.09 -9.49
C PRO A 76 8.16 -0.01 -8.70
N LEU A 77 7.78 -1.10 -9.37
CA LEU A 77 7.13 -2.26 -8.74
C LEU A 77 8.05 -2.94 -7.72
N LEU A 78 9.30 -3.22 -8.10
CA LEU A 78 10.29 -3.86 -7.23
C LEU A 78 10.61 -3.01 -6.01
N ARG A 79 10.68 -1.68 -6.16
CA ARG A 79 10.85 -0.75 -5.03
C ARG A 79 9.70 -0.87 -4.03
N ARG A 80 8.45 -0.89 -4.51
CA ARG A 80 7.27 -1.05 -3.67
C ARG A 80 7.28 -2.38 -2.91
N ILE A 81 7.63 -3.46 -3.60
CA ILE A 81 7.79 -4.81 -3.01
C ILE A 81 8.92 -4.80 -1.96
N ALA A 82 10.08 -4.24 -2.26
CA ALA A 82 11.21 -4.19 -1.35
C ALA A 82 10.87 -3.43 -0.05
N HIS A 83 10.14 -2.30 -0.13
CA HIS A 83 9.64 -1.60 1.05
C HIS A 83 8.69 -2.47 1.87
N LYS A 84 7.77 -3.19 1.21
CA LYS A 84 6.85 -4.11 1.88
C LYS A 84 7.59 -5.24 2.58
N HIS A 85 8.50 -5.91 1.87
CA HIS A 85 9.33 -7.01 2.36
C HIS A 85 10.14 -6.60 3.58
N ARG A 86 10.84 -5.46 3.50
CA ARG A 86 11.59 -4.93 4.62
C ARG A 86 10.70 -4.60 5.81
N SER A 87 9.50 -4.06 5.58
CA SER A 87 8.55 -3.75 6.67
C SER A 87 8.02 -4.99 7.41
N VAL A 88 7.99 -6.16 6.76
CA VAL A 88 7.51 -7.41 7.39
C VAL A 88 8.65 -8.31 7.85
N GLY A 89 9.90 -7.94 7.59
CA GLY A 89 11.07 -8.67 8.04
C GLY A 89 11.51 -9.79 7.11
N VAL A 90 11.24 -9.71 5.79
CA VAL A 90 11.76 -10.68 4.82
C VAL A 90 13.29 -10.70 4.84
N LYS A 91 13.89 -11.88 4.81
CA LYS A 91 15.35 -12.09 4.85
C LYS A 91 15.83 -12.85 3.61
N LYS A 92 17.09 -12.65 3.23
CA LYS A 92 17.69 -13.23 2.00
C LYS A 92 17.62 -14.76 1.99
N GLU A 93 17.69 -15.40 3.14
CA GLU A 93 17.65 -16.86 3.32
C GLU A 93 16.29 -17.46 2.95
N GLN A 94 15.23 -16.64 2.91
CA GLN A 94 13.88 -17.08 2.55
C GLN A 94 13.67 -17.20 1.03
N TYR A 95 14.47 -16.50 0.21
CA TYR A 95 14.33 -16.56 -1.25
C TYR A 95 14.62 -17.96 -1.81
N PRO A 96 15.72 -18.65 -1.47
CA PRO A 96 15.93 -20.03 -1.95
C PRO A 96 14.79 -20.99 -1.58
N ILE A 97 14.20 -20.83 -0.39
CA ILE A 97 13.04 -21.62 0.07
C ILE A 97 11.83 -21.38 -0.84
N VAL A 98 11.45 -20.11 -1.00
CA VAL A 98 10.31 -19.72 -1.84
C VAL A 98 10.52 -20.16 -3.29
N GLY A 99 11.71 -19.94 -3.85
CA GLY A 99 12.06 -20.30 -5.22
C GLY A 99 11.92 -21.79 -5.50
N ARG A 100 12.52 -22.64 -4.65
CA ARG A 100 12.44 -24.10 -4.79
C ARG A 100 10.99 -24.58 -4.82
N ILE A 101 10.16 -24.09 -3.90
CA ILE A 101 8.77 -24.55 -3.75
C ILE A 101 7.89 -23.98 -4.87
N LEU A 102 8.11 -22.74 -5.29
CA LEU A 102 7.36 -22.12 -6.39
C LEU A 102 7.67 -22.80 -7.74
N LEU A 103 8.94 -22.99 -8.05
CA LEU A 103 9.38 -23.66 -9.28
C LEU A 103 8.96 -25.15 -9.28
N GLY A 104 9.01 -25.81 -8.12
CA GLY A 104 8.48 -27.16 -7.96
C GLY A 104 6.98 -27.23 -8.21
N ALA A 105 6.19 -26.33 -7.61
CA ALA A 105 4.75 -26.24 -7.85
C ALA A 105 4.41 -25.95 -9.32
N MET A 106 5.22 -25.11 -9.99
CA MET A 106 5.11 -24.84 -11.42
C MET A 106 5.34 -26.11 -12.25
N ARG A 107 6.42 -26.87 -11.97
CA ARG A 107 6.74 -28.13 -12.66
C ARG A 107 5.63 -29.17 -12.49
N GLU A 108 5.10 -29.33 -11.28
CA GLU A 108 4.00 -30.26 -11.00
C GLU A 108 2.70 -29.86 -11.73
N THR A 109 2.37 -28.57 -11.75
CA THR A 109 1.11 -28.07 -12.32
C THR A 109 1.08 -28.18 -13.85
N LEU A 110 2.23 -28.02 -14.50
CA LEU A 110 2.36 -28.04 -15.95
C LEU A 110 2.80 -29.42 -16.50
N GLY A 111 3.07 -30.38 -15.61
CA GLY A 111 3.38 -31.78 -15.93
C GLY A 111 4.75 -32.01 -16.57
N GLU A 112 5.01 -33.26 -16.99
CA GLU A 112 6.23 -33.68 -17.70
C GLU A 112 6.43 -32.99 -19.08
N SER A 113 5.47 -32.15 -19.49
CA SER A 113 5.46 -31.45 -20.78
C SER A 113 6.25 -30.14 -20.83
N ILE A 114 6.74 -29.58 -19.72
CA ILE A 114 7.64 -28.42 -19.81
C ILE A 114 9.02 -28.92 -20.27
N PRO A 115 9.56 -28.43 -21.40
CA PRO A 115 10.95 -28.70 -21.77
C PRO A 115 11.90 -28.21 -20.68
N GLU A 116 12.94 -28.98 -20.36
CA GLU A 116 13.89 -28.61 -19.29
C GLU A 116 14.51 -27.22 -19.53
N GLU A 117 14.73 -26.82 -20.78
CA GLU A 117 15.20 -25.47 -21.14
C GLU A 117 14.23 -24.34 -20.71
N VAL A 118 12.92 -24.58 -20.76
CA VAL A 118 11.91 -23.62 -20.31
C VAL A 118 11.94 -23.54 -18.79
N TYR A 119 12.01 -24.67 -18.10
CA TYR A 119 12.13 -24.69 -16.64
C TYR A 119 13.35 -23.89 -16.17
N GLN A 120 14.52 -24.13 -16.78
CA GLN A 120 15.75 -23.39 -16.49
C GLN A 120 15.64 -21.89 -16.80
N ALA A 121 14.90 -21.51 -17.84
CA ALA A 121 14.65 -20.10 -18.15
C ALA A 121 13.84 -19.40 -17.04
N TRP A 122 12.79 -20.03 -16.52
CA TRP A 122 12.00 -19.51 -15.40
C TRP A 122 12.78 -19.51 -14.08
N GLU A 123 13.60 -20.52 -13.84
CA GLU A 123 14.53 -20.53 -12.70
C GLU A 123 15.52 -19.35 -12.77
N THR A 124 16.10 -19.10 -13.95
CA THR A 124 17.00 -17.96 -14.18
C THR A 124 16.29 -16.62 -13.94
N ALA A 125 15.03 -16.49 -14.41
CA ALA A 125 14.21 -15.30 -14.18
C ALA A 125 13.91 -15.07 -12.70
N TYR A 126 13.57 -16.14 -11.97
CA TYR A 126 13.35 -16.09 -10.52
C TYR A 126 14.62 -15.65 -9.79
N GLN A 127 15.78 -16.25 -10.12
CA GLN A 127 17.05 -15.92 -9.48
C GLN A 127 17.44 -14.46 -9.72
N TRP A 128 17.24 -13.95 -10.94
CA TRP A 128 17.48 -12.53 -11.24
C TRP A 128 16.56 -11.62 -10.40
N LEU A 129 15.26 -11.89 -10.37
CA LEU A 129 14.29 -11.12 -9.59
C LEU A 129 14.63 -11.14 -8.08
N ALA A 130 14.97 -12.31 -7.56
CA ALA A 130 15.38 -12.49 -6.17
C ALA A 130 16.63 -11.68 -5.83
N GLN A 131 17.65 -11.68 -6.69
CA GLN A 131 18.88 -10.91 -6.48
C GLN A 131 18.60 -9.39 -6.46
N GLU A 132 17.76 -8.89 -7.36
CA GLU A 132 17.39 -7.47 -7.37
C GLU A 132 16.64 -7.06 -6.10
N LEU A 133 15.65 -7.86 -5.67
CA LEU A 133 14.90 -7.59 -4.44
C LEU A 133 15.81 -7.68 -3.19
N ILE A 134 16.65 -8.71 -3.08
CA ILE A 134 17.62 -8.86 -1.97
C ILE A 134 18.53 -7.63 -1.89
N ARG A 135 19.03 -7.14 -3.03
CA ARG A 135 19.88 -5.95 -3.10
C ARG A 135 19.14 -4.70 -2.61
N MET A 136 17.92 -4.47 -3.11
CA MET A 136 17.10 -3.32 -2.71
C MET A 136 16.73 -3.39 -1.22
N GLU A 137 16.33 -4.56 -0.72
CA GLU A 137 15.96 -4.78 0.68
C GLU A 137 17.13 -4.57 1.62
N SER A 138 18.30 -5.11 1.27
CA SER A 138 19.53 -4.94 2.07
C SER A 138 19.89 -3.47 2.22
N GLU A 139 19.71 -2.70 1.15
CA GLU A 139 19.91 -1.26 1.18
C GLU A 139 18.87 -0.56 2.09
N LEU A 140 17.60 -0.93 1.98
CA LEU A 140 16.53 -0.38 2.83
C LEU A 140 16.72 -0.71 4.31
N TYR A 141 17.19 -1.93 4.64
CA TYR A 141 17.55 -2.30 6.00
C TYR A 141 18.70 -1.45 6.53
N ARG A 142 19.77 -1.30 5.74
CA ARG A 142 20.93 -0.49 6.10
C ARG A 142 20.53 0.96 6.34
N GLN A 143 19.79 1.57 5.41
CA GLN A 143 19.30 2.95 5.53
C GLN A 143 18.46 3.15 6.79
N ALA A 144 17.54 2.23 7.08
CA ALA A 144 16.71 2.30 8.28
C ALA A 144 17.53 2.18 9.58
N ALA A 145 18.59 1.38 9.60
CA ALA A 145 19.41 1.16 10.78
C ALA A 145 20.39 2.31 11.08
N VAL A 146 20.93 2.97 10.05
CA VAL A 146 21.95 4.03 10.23
C VAL A 146 21.35 5.42 10.52
N GLN A 147 20.05 5.61 10.30
CA GLN A 147 19.39 6.87 10.62
C GLN A 147 19.38 7.12 12.14
N PRO A 148 19.52 8.38 12.61
CA PRO A 148 19.34 8.70 14.01
C PRO A 148 17.97 8.23 14.53
N GLY A 149 17.96 7.41 15.58
CA GLY A 149 16.74 6.77 16.11
C GLY A 149 16.22 5.58 15.30
N GLY A 150 16.88 5.23 14.21
CA GLY A 150 16.56 4.10 13.32
C GLY A 150 16.92 2.73 13.90
N TRP A 151 16.41 1.66 13.28
CA TRP A 151 16.65 0.27 13.69
C TRP A 151 16.39 -0.74 12.55
N ASP A 152 16.91 -1.97 12.72
CA ASP A 152 16.54 -3.15 11.92
C ASP A 152 15.49 -3.99 12.67
N GLY A 153 14.59 -4.63 11.91
CA GLY A 153 13.58 -5.53 12.42
C GLY A 153 12.47 -4.80 13.16
N PHE A 154 12.12 -5.31 14.35
CA PHE A 154 11.03 -4.78 15.16
C PHE A 154 11.55 -4.22 16.48
N ARG A 155 11.19 -2.98 16.79
CA ARG A 155 11.52 -2.28 18.04
C ARG A 155 10.26 -2.15 18.90
N PRO A 156 10.35 -2.32 20.24
CA PRO A 156 9.21 -2.15 21.13
C PRO A 156 8.84 -0.67 21.29
N PHE A 157 7.55 -0.37 21.19
CA PHE A 157 6.96 0.94 21.42
C PHE A 157 5.85 0.84 22.44
N THR A 158 5.79 1.78 23.37
CA THR A 158 4.71 1.90 24.35
C THR A 158 3.57 2.73 23.76
N VAL A 159 2.33 2.26 23.91
CA VAL A 159 1.12 3.04 23.63
C VAL A 159 1.01 4.10 24.71
N VAL A 160 1.20 5.37 24.36
CA VAL A 160 1.15 6.48 25.33
C VAL A 160 -0.21 7.16 25.36
N ARG A 161 -0.99 7.04 24.29
CA ARG A 161 -2.33 7.65 24.19
C ARG A 161 -3.17 6.99 23.10
N LYS A 162 -4.48 6.92 23.33
CA LYS A 162 -5.49 6.54 22.33
C LYS A 162 -6.53 7.65 22.19
N VAL A 163 -6.96 7.96 20.96
CA VAL A 163 -8.02 8.95 20.68
C VAL A 163 -9.01 8.38 19.69
N LYS A 164 -10.28 8.36 20.07
CA LYS A 164 -11.38 7.98 19.17
C LYS A 164 -11.64 9.14 18.20
N GLU A 165 -11.30 8.93 16.95
CA GLU A 165 -11.40 9.95 15.88
C GLU A 165 -12.79 9.96 15.23
N SER A 166 -13.43 8.79 15.17
CA SER A 166 -14.79 8.61 14.65
C SER A 166 -15.45 7.38 15.29
N ARG A 167 -16.62 6.97 14.81
CA ARG A 167 -17.24 5.71 15.22
C ARG A 167 -16.32 4.51 14.98
N SER A 168 -15.57 4.51 13.88
CA SER A 168 -14.75 3.38 13.44
C SER A 168 -13.25 3.65 13.45
N ILE A 169 -12.77 4.89 13.63
CA ILE A 169 -11.33 5.21 13.57
C ILE A 169 -10.78 5.58 14.95
N LEU A 170 -9.60 5.05 15.26
CA LEU A 170 -8.87 5.26 16.51
C LEU A 170 -7.41 5.61 16.22
N SER A 171 -6.95 6.78 16.69
CA SER A 171 -5.53 7.15 16.70
C SER A 171 -4.82 6.52 17.90
N ILE A 172 -3.64 5.98 17.67
CA ILE A 172 -2.74 5.40 18.68
C ILE A 172 -1.40 6.12 18.60
N TYR A 173 -0.94 6.67 19.72
CA TYR A 173 0.31 7.38 19.85
C TYR A 173 1.34 6.47 20.51
N LEU A 174 2.53 6.39 19.92
CA LEU A 174 3.53 5.36 20.19
C LEU A 174 4.88 6.02 20.43
N ARG A 175 5.52 5.73 21.58
CA ARG A 175 6.90 6.15 21.87
C ARG A 175 7.81 4.93 22.02
N PRO A 176 9.10 5.01 21.66
CA PRO A 176 10.03 3.92 21.89
C PRO A 176 10.05 3.52 23.37
N ALA A 177 9.93 2.22 23.66
CA ALA A 177 9.90 1.73 25.04
C ALA A 177 11.25 1.89 25.75
N ASP A 178 12.34 1.98 24.99
CA ASP A 178 13.70 2.23 25.47
C ASP A 178 13.99 3.72 25.75
N GLY A 179 13.03 4.62 25.54
CA GLY A 179 13.18 6.06 25.75
C GLY A 179 14.03 6.78 24.70
N GLY A 180 14.51 6.09 23.67
CA GLY A 180 15.31 6.68 22.61
C GLY A 180 14.50 7.52 21.62
N ALA A 181 15.18 8.10 20.62
CA ALA A 181 14.54 8.86 19.56
C ALA A 181 13.82 7.97 18.54
N VAL A 182 12.88 8.57 17.80
CA VAL A 182 12.31 8.01 16.56
C VAL A 182 12.99 8.67 15.35
N PRO A 183 13.17 7.96 14.23
CA PRO A 183 13.75 8.54 13.03
C PRO A 183 12.78 9.49 12.35
N LEU A 184 13.32 10.42 11.56
CA LEU A 184 12.52 11.14 10.58
C LEU A 184 11.98 10.14 9.54
N PHE A 185 10.81 10.45 9.00
CA PHE A 185 10.18 9.68 7.92
C PHE A 185 9.67 10.64 6.86
N LEU A 186 9.39 10.12 5.66
CA LEU A 186 8.79 10.91 4.60
C LEU A 186 7.25 10.87 4.70
N PRO A 187 6.54 12.00 4.56
CA PRO A 187 5.09 12.03 4.68
C PRO A 187 4.44 11.10 3.66
N GLY A 188 3.62 10.17 4.14
CA GLY A 188 3.04 9.10 3.32
C GLY A 188 3.52 7.68 3.70
N GLN A 189 4.69 7.57 4.34
CA GLN A 189 5.24 6.30 4.81
C GLN A 189 4.37 5.65 5.91
N TYR A 190 4.58 4.34 6.08
CA TYR A 190 3.90 3.50 7.05
C TYR A 190 4.88 2.74 7.95
N VAL A 191 4.38 2.23 9.06
CA VAL A 191 5.06 1.22 9.89
C VAL A 191 4.27 -0.07 9.87
N SER A 192 4.95 -1.21 9.99
CA SER A 192 4.31 -2.49 10.28
C SER A 192 4.25 -2.71 11.78
N VAL A 193 3.07 -3.06 12.29
CA VAL A 193 2.86 -3.47 13.68
C VAL A 193 2.74 -5.00 13.71
N ARG A 194 3.62 -5.66 14.48
CA ARG A 194 3.56 -7.09 14.74
C ARG A 194 2.76 -7.34 16.01
N LEU A 195 1.62 -8.00 15.86
CA LEU A 195 0.62 -8.27 16.88
C LEU A 195 0.69 -9.73 17.31
N GLN A 196 0.95 -9.97 18.60
CA GLN A 196 0.74 -11.25 19.23
C GLN A 196 -0.64 -11.23 19.89
N ILE A 197 -1.67 -11.67 19.16
CA ILE A 197 -3.06 -11.63 19.64
C ILE A 197 -3.31 -12.86 20.53
N PRO A 198 -3.85 -12.70 21.75
CA PRO A 198 -4.20 -13.83 22.60
C PRO A 198 -5.12 -14.83 21.87
N GLY A 199 -4.79 -16.12 21.93
CA GLY A 199 -5.52 -17.19 21.26
C GLY A 199 -5.14 -17.43 19.80
N GLU A 200 -4.36 -16.55 19.17
CA GLU A 200 -3.81 -16.80 17.83
C GLU A 200 -2.46 -17.54 17.92
N ARG A 201 -2.31 -18.60 17.12
CA ARG A 201 -1.07 -19.40 17.07
C ARG A 201 0.11 -18.63 16.48
N TYR A 202 -0.16 -17.76 15.50
CA TYR A 202 0.84 -17.02 14.76
C TYR A 202 0.68 -15.52 14.97
N ALA A 203 1.79 -14.80 14.84
CA ALA A 203 1.76 -13.34 14.92
C ALA A 203 1.13 -12.75 13.66
N LEU A 204 0.40 -11.65 13.81
CA LEU A 204 -0.16 -10.90 12.67
C LEU A 204 0.67 -9.64 12.44
N ILE A 205 1.12 -9.42 11.21
CA ILE A 205 1.75 -8.15 10.83
C ILE A 205 0.76 -7.32 10.01
N ARG A 206 0.58 -6.05 10.37
CA ARG A 206 -0.28 -5.09 9.64
C ARG A 206 0.41 -3.76 9.47
N GLN A 207 0.28 -3.19 8.28
CA GLN A 207 0.81 -1.87 7.94
C GLN A 207 -0.20 -0.78 8.31
N TYR A 208 0.30 0.30 8.89
CA TYR A 208 -0.47 1.50 9.17
C TYR A 208 0.36 2.72 8.79
N SER A 209 -0.20 3.60 7.95
CA SER A 209 0.44 4.88 7.62
C SER A 209 0.66 5.70 8.87
N LEU A 210 1.80 6.37 8.91
CA LEU A 210 2.08 7.37 9.94
C LEU A 210 1.20 8.58 9.64
N SER A 211 0.28 8.88 10.55
CA SER A 211 -0.80 9.86 10.33
C SER A 211 -0.48 11.26 10.85
N ASP A 212 0.72 11.47 11.37
CA ASP A 212 1.20 12.78 11.86
C ASP A 212 2.35 13.30 11.00
N ALA A 213 2.75 14.56 11.20
CA ALA A 213 3.93 15.12 10.55
C ALA A 213 5.23 14.45 11.06
N PRO A 214 6.27 14.34 10.22
CA PRO A 214 7.60 13.97 10.66
C PRO A 214 8.18 14.95 11.69
N GLY A 215 9.13 14.45 12.49
CA GLY A 215 9.87 15.24 13.49
C GLY A 215 9.20 15.32 14.86
N THR A 216 8.13 14.56 15.09
CA THR A 216 7.56 14.40 16.44
C THR A 216 8.36 13.36 17.25
N ALA A 217 8.31 13.44 18.58
CA ALA A 217 8.97 12.46 19.47
C ALA A 217 8.20 11.13 19.60
N TYR A 218 7.21 10.89 18.73
CA TYR A 218 6.33 9.73 18.75
C TYR A 218 5.93 9.38 17.32
N PHE A 219 5.36 8.19 17.14
CA PHE A 219 4.60 7.86 15.95
C PHE A 219 3.11 7.87 16.25
N ARG A 220 2.30 8.25 15.26
CA ARG A 220 0.85 8.13 15.31
C ARG A 220 0.39 7.25 14.17
N ILE A 221 -0.43 6.26 14.49
CA ILE A 221 -1.18 5.49 13.50
C ILE A 221 -2.67 5.69 13.76
N SER A 222 -3.49 5.76 12.72
CA SER A 222 -4.96 5.79 12.86
C SER A 222 -5.57 4.56 12.23
N VAL A 223 -6.24 3.77 13.06
CA VAL A 223 -6.70 2.41 12.73
C VAL A 223 -8.20 2.42 12.56
N LYS A 224 -8.69 2.03 11.39
CA LYS A 224 -10.11 1.75 11.19
C LYS A 224 -10.46 0.35 11.71
N LYS A 225 -11.53 0.24 12.49
CA LYS A 225 -12.12 -1.02 12.94
C LYS A 225 -12.79 -1.70 11.75
N GLU A 226 -12.31 -2.89 11.40
CA GLU A 226 -12.90 -3.70 10.34
C GLU A 226 -13.89 -4.68 10.98
N GLU A 227 -15.15 -4.27 11.04
CA GLU A 227 -16.24 -5.07 11.59
C GLU A 227 -16.65 -6.19 10.62
N LYS A 228 -17.38 -7.18 11.13
CA LYS A 228 -17.99 -8.22 10.30
C LYS A 228 -19.02 -7.58 9.37
N VAL A 229 -18.96 -7.89 8.08
CA VAL A 229 -19.92 -7.42 7.07
C VAL A 229 -20.40 -8.60 6.26
N GLY A 230 -21.67 -8.98 6.43
CA GLY A 230 -22.20 -10.21 5.84
C GLY A 230 -21.37 -11.43 6.26
N ASP A 231 -20.88 -12.19 5.28
CA ASP A 231 -20.03 -13.36 5.50
C ASP A 231 -18.55 -13.02 5.68
N LYS A 232 -18.13 -11.77 5.43
CA LYS A 232 -16.75 -11.35 5.64
C LYS A 232 -16.46 -11.24 7.14
N PRO A 233 -15.51 -12.01 7.69
CA PRO A 233 -15.20 -11.97 9.12
C PRO A 233 -14.59 -10.62 9.53
N ALA A 234 -14.73 -10.28 10.82
CA ALA A 234 -14.10 -9.11 11.39
C ALA A 234 -12.57 -9.19 11.32
N GLY A 235 -11.91 -8.05 11.13
CA GLY A 235 -10.46 -7.97 11.05
C GLY A 235 -9.79 -8.17 12.41
N LYS A 236 -9.11 -9.31 12.61
CA LYS A 236 -8.45 -9.65 13.90
C LYS A 236 -7.57 -8.52 14.46
N GLY A 237 -6.65 -7.99 13.64
CA GLY A 237 -5.69 -6.97 14.09
C GLY A 237 -6.30 -5.62 14.43
N SER A 238 -7.24 -5.11 13.63
CA SER A 238 -7.87 -3.82 13.92
C SER A 238 -8.81 -3.90 15.12
N ASN A 239 -9.56 -5.00 15.29
CA ASN A 239 -10.40 -5.18 16.47
C ASN A 239 -9.56 -5.32 17.75
N TYR A 240 -8.45 -6.09 17.71
CA TYR A 240 -7.51 -6.19 18.83
C TYR A 240 -6.95 -4.82 19.26
N LEU A 241 -6.48 -3.99 18.31
CA LEU A 241 -5.99 -2.64 18.59
C LEU A 241 -7.06 -1.71 19.16
N HIS A 242 -8.31 -1.89 18.76
CA HIS A 242 -9.44 -1.11 19.29
C HIS A 242 -9.81 -1.52 20.71
N GLU A 243 -9.94 -2.82 20.95
CA GLU A 243 -10.64 -3.37 22.13
C GLU A 243 -9.72 -3.79 23.26
N GLN A 244 -8.51 -4.28 22.96
CA GLN A 244 -7.65 -4.95 23.94
C GLN A 244 -6.31 -4.25 24.18
N VAL A 245 -5.87 -3.37 23.27
CA VAL A 245 -4.67 -2.56 23.47
C VAL A 245 -5.00 -1.28 24.21
N HIS A 246 -4.30 -0.98 25.29
CA HIS A 246 -4.50 0.17 26.16
C HIS A 246 -3.22 1.00 26.31
N PRO A 247 -3.31 2.28 26.73
CA PRO A 247 -2.13 3.03 27.14
C PRO A 247 -1.32 2.28 28.21
N GLY A 248 -0.01 2.19 28.03
CA GLY A 248 0.91 1.37 28.82
C GLY A 248 1.34 0.08 28.12
N ASP A 249 0.53 -0.44 27.20
CA ASP A 249 0.87 -1.67 26.47
C ASP A 249 1.99 -1.46 25.47
N MET A 250 2.68 -2.55 25.12
CA MET A 250 3.76 -2.55 24.13
C MET A 250 3.31 -3.11 22.79
N LEU A 251 3.73 -2.45 21.72
CA LEU A 251 3.59 -2.91 20.34
C LEU A 251 4.97 -2.99 19.67
N MET A 252 5.17 -4.00 18.83
CA MET A 252 6.41 -4.19 18.08
C MET A 252 6.28 -3.53 16.70
N LEU A 253 7.10 -2.52 16.41
CA LEU A 253 7.04 -1.75 15.17
C LEU A 253 8.27 -1.97 14.28
N SER A 254 8.05 -2.08 12.97
CA SER A 254 9.13 -1.91 11.99
C SER A 254 9.53 -0.45 11.89
N ALA A 255 10.74 -0.18 11.39
CA ALA A 255 11.10 1.17 10.95
C ALA A 255 10.16 1.65 9.82
N PRO A 256 9.97 2.98 9.64
CA PRO A 256 9.14 3.55 8.59
C PRO A 256 9.50 3.03 7.18
N ALA A 257 8.49 2.83 6.33
CA ALA A 257 8.57 2.20 5.03
C ALA A 257 7.60 2.80 4.02
N GLY A 258 7.77 2.44 2.74
CA GLY A 258 6.90 2.87 1.66
C GLY A 258 7.57 3.87 0.75
N ASP A 259 7.14 3.82 -0.50
CA ASP A 259 7.52 4.67 -1.63
C ASP A 259 6.41 5.63 -2.06
N PHE A 260 5.19 5.49 -1.51
CA PHE A 260 4.16 6.52 -1.58
C PHE A 260 4.51 7.68 -0.62
N VAL A 261 5.30 8.62 -1.12
CA VAL A 261 5.85 9.72 -0.33
C VAL A 261 5.64 11.04 -1.03
N LEU A 262 5.39 12.08 -0.26
CA LEU A 262 5.24 13.44 -0.77
C LEU A 262 6.58 13.96 -1.31
N ASP A 263 6.56 14.43 -2.56
CA ASP A 263 7.66 15.19 -3.14
C ASP A 263 7.67 16.64 -2.59
N MET A 264 8.64 16.89 -1.71
CA MET A 264 8.90 18.19 -1.10
C MET A 264 9.75 19.13 -1.99
N GLN A 265 10.28 18.65 -3.12
CA GLN A 265 10.99 19.49 -4.09
C GLN A 265 10.02 20.14 -5.09
N SER A 266 8.83 19.57 -5.26
CA SER A 266 7.81 20.15 -6.11
C SER A 266 7.12 21.34 -5.44
N GLU A 267 6.95 22.42 -6.20
CA GLU A 267 6.16 23.61 -5.84
C GLU A 267 4.78 23.61 -6.52
N ARG A 268 4.47 22.57 -7.31
CA ARG A 268 3.18 22.48 -8.00
C ARG A 268 2.03 22.43 -6.99
N PRO A 269 0.85 22.97 -7.33
CA PRO A 269 -0.36 22.74 -6.57
C PRO A 269 -0.53 21.28 -6.16
N LEU A 270 -0.84 21.05 -4.89
CA LEU A 270 -0.97 19.73 -4.31
C LEU A 270 -2.44 19.36 -4.16
N VAL A 271 -2.82 18.18 -4.65
CA VAL A 271 -4.18 17.67 -4.52
C VAL A 271 -4.14 16.34 -3.77
N LEU A 272 -4.79 16.30 -2.63
CA LEU A 272 -4.84 15.16 -1.71
C LEU A 272 -6.26 14.60 -1.69
N VAL A 273 -6.48 13.44 -2.31
CA VAL A 273 -7.80 12.82 -2.44
C VAL A 273 -7.88 11.55 -1.61
N SER A 274 -8.69 11.56 -0.56
CA SER A 274 -8.84 10.41 0.34
C SER A 274 -10.24 9.83 0.40
N GLY A 275 -10.31 8.50 0.56
CA GLY A 275 -11.53 7.76 0.88
C GLY A 275 -11.44 7.10 2.25
N GLY A 276 -12.25 7.54 3.21
CA GLY A 276 -12.27 7.01 4.59
C GLY A 276 -10.90 7.05 5.26
N VAL A 277 -10.45 5.94 5.87
CA VAL A 277 -9.13 5.88 6.54
C VAL A 277 -7.93 6.12 5.58
N GLY A 278 -8.18 6.12 4.27
CA GLY A 278 -7.33 6.68 3.20
C GLY A 278 -6.66 8.02 3.54
N GLN A 279 -7.30 8.82 4.39
CA GLN A 279 -6.79 10.13 4.79
C GLN A 279 -5.49 10.08 5.61
N THR A 280 -5.14 8.95 6.21
CA THR A 280 -4.02 8.85 7.16
C THR A 280 -2.67 9.30 6.60
N PRO A 281 -2.16 8.77 5.47
CA PRO A 281 -0.92 9.29 4.88
C PRO A 281 -1.11 10.73 4.38
N LEU A 282 -2.28 11.08 3.85
CA LEU A 282 -2.52 12.41 3.27
C LEU A 282 -2.57 13.50 4.34
N LEU A 283 -3.02 13.17 5.56
CA LEU A 283 -2.96 14.09 6.69
C LEU A 283 -1.52 14.35 7.14
N SER A 284 -0.65 13.32 7.10
CA SER A 284 0.79 13.51 7.31
C SER A 284 1.37 14.47 6.26
N MET A 285 1.03 14.25 4.97
CA MET A 285 1.43 15.15 3.88
C MET A 285 0.94 16.58 4.09
N LEU A 286 -0.36 16.76 4.39
CA LEU A 286 -0.96 18.07 4.66
C LEU A 286 -0.23 18.80 5.79
N LYS A 287 -0.02 18.13 6.94
CA LYS A 287 0.65 18.73 8.10
C LYS A 287 2.10 19.12 7.81
N THR A 288 2.79 18.39 6.96
CA THR A 288 4.14 18.76 6.52
C THR A 288 4.12 19.98 5.60
N VAL A 289 3.25 20.00 4.58
CA VAL A 289 3.20 21.08 3.59
C VAL A 289 2.86 22.42 4.22
N VAL A 290 1.86 22.46 5.11
CA VAL A 290 1.48 23.73 5.75
C VAL A 290 2.58 24.31 6.65
N ARG A 291 3.53 23.47 7.10
CA ARG A 291 4.69 23.88 7.89
C ARG A 291 5.88 24.28 7.02
N GLU A 292 6.16 23.55 5.95
CA GLU A 292 7.43 23.62 5.21
C GLU A 292 7.30 24.32 3.85
N GLN A 293 6.09 24.41 3.29
CA GLN A 293 5.80 25.07 2.01
C GLN A 293 4.55 25.96 2.15
N PRO A 294 4.59 27.05 2.94
CA PRO A 294 3.42 27.86 3.30
C PRO A 294 2.77 28.67 2.17
N GLU A 295 3.34 28.60 0.96
CA GLU A 295 2.78 29.20 -0.26
C GLU A 295 2.16 28.17 -1.21
N ARG A 296 2.42 26.87 -0.99
CA ARG A 296 1.97 25.80 -1.89
C ARG A 296 0.47 25.60 -1.72
N LYS A 297 -0.29 25.87 -2.78
CA LYS A 297 -1.75 25.68 -2.77
C LYS A 297 -2.10 24.21 -2.62
N VAL A 298 -3.00 23.90 -1.68
CA VAL A 298 -3.42 22.53 -1.35
C VAL A 298 -4.92 22.37 -1.48
N TRP A 299 -5.36 21.34 -2.20
CA TRP A 299 -6.75 20.85 -2.20
C TRP A 299 -6.79 19.56 -1.40
N TYR A 300 -7.41 19.60 -0.23
CA TYR A 300 -7.65 18.43 0.60
C TYR A 300 -9.09 17.95 0.38
N ILE A 301 -9.26 16.89 -0.41
CA ILE A 301 -10.56 16.35 -0.80
C ILE A 301 -10.77 15.03 -0.06
N HIS A 302 -11.80 14.97 0.79
CA HIS A 302 -12.08 13.81 1.62
C HIS A 302 -13.48 13.26 1.39
N ALA A 303 -13.57 11.98 1.06
CA ALA A 303 -14.82 11.24 0.92
C ALA A 303 -15.01 10.28 2.10
N ALA A 304 -16.18 10.37 2.75
CA ALA A 304 -16.60 9.46 3.82
C ALA A 304 -18.04 9.00 3.63
N ARG A 305 -18.50 8.09 4.50
CA ARG A 305 -19.92 7.70 4.50
C ARG A 305 -20.80 8.83 5.04
N ASN A 306 -20.40 9.39 6.18
CA ASN A 306 -21.09 10.46 6.90
C ASN A 306 -20.17 11.03 7.99
N GLY A 307 -20.65 12.03 8.72
CA GLY A 307 -19.84 12.70 9.75
C GLY A 307 -19.55 11.87 11.00
N GLN A 308 -20.23 10.72 11.19
CA GLN A 308 -19.91 9.76 12.26
C GLN A 308 -18.73 8.85 11.89
N GLU A 309 -18.47 8.65 10.60
CA GLU A 309 -17.36 7.84 10.09
C GLU A 309 -16.12 8.67 9.72
N HIS A 310 -16.30 9.97 9.48
CA HIS A 310 -15.22 10.92 9.14
C HIS A 310 -14.32 11.21 10.36
N GLY A 311 -13.14 10.57 10.39
CA GLY A 311 -12.14 10.74 11.44
C GLY A 311 -11.25 11.96 11.23
N MET A 312 -10.61 12.46 12.30
CA MET A 312 -9.64 13.58 12.28
C MET A 312 -10.16 14.87 11.61
N LYS A 313 -11.48 15.01 11.41
CA LYS A 313 -12.10 16.17 10.74
C LYS A 313 -11.82 17.49 11.44
N GLU A 314 -11.72 17.47 12.76
CA GLU A 314 -11.42 18.65 13.58
C GLU A 314 -9.97 19.10 13.40
N GLU A 315 -9.02 18.16 13.26
CA GLU A 315 -7.62 18.47 13.00
C GLU A 315 -7.46 19.16 11.64
N VAL A 316 -8.14 18.66 10.60
CA VAL A 316 -8.15 19.29 9.27
C VAL A 316 -8.80 20.67 9.31
N ARG A 317 -9.94 20.81 10.00
CA ARG A 317 -10.62 22.11 10.17
C ARG A 317 -9.70 23.15 10.80
N GLN A 318 -8.96 22.78 11.83
CA GLN A 318 -8.02 23.66 12.52
C GLN A 318 -6.82 24.05 11.65
N ILE A 319 -6.40 23.20 10.71
CA ILE A 319 -5.37 23.55 9.73
C ILE A 319 -5.93 24.59 8.74
N VAL A 320 -7.12 24.34 8.17
CA VAL A 320 -7.74 25.26 7.21
C VAL A 320 -7.96 26.65 7.81
N GLN A 321 -8.39 26.73 9.08
CA GLN A 321 -8.57 28.01 9.78
C GLN A 321 -7.29 28.83 9.96
N ARG A 322 -6.11 28.20 9.88
CA ARG A 322 -4.80 28.85 10.09
C ARG A 322 -4.03 29.06 8.79
N HIS A 323 -4.49 28.48 7.68
CA HIS A 323 -3.71 28.39 6.45
C HIS A 323 -4.61 28.58 5.23
N ASP A 324 -4.68 29.82 4.73
CA ASP A 324 -5.50 30.21 3.56
C ASP A 324 -5.11 29.50 2.25
N GLN A 325 -3.92 28.90 2.20
CA GLN A 325 -3.45 28.08 1.09
C GLN A 325 -4.18 26.72 0.97
N VAL A 326 -4.92 26.29 2.00
CA VAL A 326 -5.57 24.98 2.07
C VAL A 326 -7.07 25.12 1.81
N GLN A 327 -7.54 24.49 0.74
CA GLN A 327 -8.96 24.28 0.48
C GLN A 327 -9.35 22.87 0.90
N ASN A 328 -10.29 22.75 1.84
CA ASN A 328 -10.83 21.46 2.27
C ASN A 328 -12.22 21.23 1.68
N ILE A 329 -12.43 20.07 1.07
CA ILE A 329 -13.69 19.71 0.41
C ILE A 329 -14.13 18.31 0.85
N ILE A 330 -15.35 18.20 1.36
CA ILE A 330 -15.87 17.02 2.04
C ILE A 330 -17.05 16.45 1.25
N TRP A 331 -16.95 15.17 0.90
CA TRP A 331 -18.00 14.38 0.25
C TRP A 331 -18.56 13.35 1.23
N TYR A 332 -19.87 13.36 1.46
CA TYR A 332 -20.57 12.30 2.20
C TYR A 332 -21.50 11.51 1.31
N SER A 333 -21.23 10.21 1.18
CA SER A 333 -22.04 9.31 0.35
C SER A 333 -23.41 8.97 0.94
N ARG A 334 -23.59 9.10 2.26
CA ARG A 334 -24.84 8.83 2.99
C ARG A 334 -24.94 9.74 4.23
N PRO A 335 -25.04 11.07 4.06
CA PRO A 335 -25.06 12.01 5.19
C PRO A 335 -26.22 11.70 6.15
N THR A 336 -25.99 11.90 7.44
CA THR A 336 -27.07 11.80 8.44
C THR A 336 -27.91 13.07 8.44
N ALA A 337 -29.11 13.02 9.04
CA ALA A 337 -29.93 14.22 9.24
C ALA A 337 -29.20 15.30 10.07
N GLU A 338 -28.30 14.91 10.95
CA GLU A 338 -27.45 15.84 11.71
C GLU A 338 -26.39 16.48 10.82
N ASP A 339 -25.75 15.71 9.93
CA ASP A 339 -24.76 16.24 8.98
C ASP A 339 -25.37 17.32 8.09
N VAL A 340 -26.60 17.09 7.60
CA VAL A 340 -27.34 18.05 6.78
C VAL A 340 -27.68 19.31 7.57
N ARG A 341 -28.23 19.19 8.78
CA ARG A 341 -28.57 20.36 9.63
C ARG A 341 -27.35 21.21 9.95
N ASN A 342 -26.19 20.59 10.15
CA ASN A 342 -24.97 21.26 10.56
C ASN A 342 -24.11 21.73 9.38
N GLY A 343 -24.51 21.49 8.12
CA GLY A 343 -23.68 21.78 6.95
C GLY A 343 -22.30 21.12 7.04
N SER A 344 -22.23 19.88 7.52
CA SER A 344 -20.96 19.20 7.86
C SER A 344 -20.19 18.61 6.67
N PHE A 345 -20.66 18.87 5.45
CA PHE A 345 -20.11 18.39 4.19
C PHE A 345 -20.48 19.35 3.05
N ASP A 346 -19.73 19.28 1.95
CA ASP A 346 -19.92 20.15 0.78
C ASP A 346 -20.77 19.46 -0.30
N TYR A 347 -20.60 18.15 -0.46
CA TYR A 347 -21.27 17.37 -1.51
C TYR A 347 -21.83 16.04 -1.01
N GLU A 348 -23.05 15.71 -1.44
CA GLU A 348 -23.68 14.42 -1.19
C GLU A 348 -23.40 13.44 -2.33
N GLY A 349 -23.16 12.17 -1.97
CA GLY A 349 -22.92 11.08 -2.91
C GLY A 349 -21.47 10.62 -2.95
N TYR A 350 -21.17 9.72 -3.89
CA TYR A 350 -19.79 9.33 -4.17
C TYR A 350 -19.06 10.46 -4.92
N LEU A 351 -17.75 10.58 -4.70
CA LEU A 351 -16.91 11.57 -5.38
C LEU A 351 -17.09 11.46 -6.91
N ASP A 352 -17.62 12.52 -7.52
CA ASP A 352 -17.80 12.60 -8.96
C ASP A 352 -16.48 12.96 -9.66
N GLY A 353 -16.02 12.07 -10.53
CA GLY A 353 -14.82 12.30 -11.33
C GLY A 353 -14.92 13.51 -12.26
N ARG A 354 -16.10 13.82 -12.79
CA ARG A 354 -16.31 15.02 -13.63
C ARG A 354 -16.21 16.29 -12.82
N TRP A 355 -16.73 16.28 -11.60
CA TRP A 355 -16.53 17.38 -10.65
C TRP A 355 -15.05 17.56 -10.34
N LEU A 356 -14.33 16.47 -10.05
CA LEU A 356 -12.89 16.53 -9.76
C LEU A 356 -12.13 17.20 -10.91
N LEU A 357 -12.34 16.79 -12.15
CA LEU A 357 -11.70 17.40 -13.32
C LEU A 357 -11.97 18.89 -13.48
N ARG A 358 -13.17 19.37 -13.12
CA ARG A 358 -13.53 20.80 -13.17
C ARG A 358 -12.93 21.62 -12.01
N THR A 359 -12.70 20.98 -10.87
CA THR A 359 -12.16 21.62 -9.66
C THR A 359 -10.64 21.67 -9.66
N LEU A 360 -9.97 20.71 -10.31
CA LEU A 360 -8.51 20.71 -10.43
C LEU A 360 -8.02 22.00 -11.10
N PRO A 361 -6.91 22.60 -10.62
CA PRO A 361 -6.25 23.70 -11.30
C PRO A 361 -5.99 23.42 -12.78
N SER A 362 -6.01 24.46 -13.61
CA SER A 362 -5.69 24.35 -15.04
C SER A 362 -4.19 24.13 -15.33
N CYS A 363 -3.33 24.39 -14.35
CA CYS A 363 -1.89 24.10 -14.43
C CYS A 363 -1.57 22.63 -14.05
N PRO A 364 -0.33 22.15 -14.26
CA PRO A 364 0.11 20.86 -13.73
C PRO A 364 0.03 20.81 -12.21
N VAL A 365 -0.42 19.68 -11.66
CA VAL A 365 -0.58 19.44 -10.22
C VAL A 365 0.04 18.11 -9.82
N ASP A 366 0.39 17.96 -8.55
CA ASP A 366 0.72 16.65 -7.97
C ASP A 366 -0.52 16.10 -7.27
N LEU A 367 -0.99 14.92 -7.70
CA LEU A 367 -2.20 14.29 -7.19
C LEU A 367 -1.83 13.04 -6.37
N TYR A 368 -2.17 13.04 -5.08
CA TYR A 368 -2.01 11.88 -4.20
C TYR A 368 -3.39 11.33 -3.84
N VAL A 369 -3.62 10.07 -4.17
CA VAL A 369 -4.89 9.38 -3.95
C VAL A 369 -4.70 8.22 -2.98
N CYS A 370 -5.51 8.16 -1.92
CA CYS A 370 -5.46 7.04 -0.98
C CYS A 370 -6.84 6.61 -0.48
N GLY A 371 -7.11 5.30 -0.50
CA GLY A 371 -8.40 4.77 -0.05
C GLY A 371 -8.63 3.30 -0.45
N PRO A 372 -9.88 2.83 -0.41
CA PRO A 372 -10.26 1.53 -0.94
C PRO A 372 -9.87 1.40 -2.42
N GLN A 373 -9.55 0.18 -2.86
CA GLN A 373 -9.10 -0.07 -4.23
C GLN A 373 -10.01 0.51 -5.31
N SER A 374 -11.31 0.24 -5.24
CA SER A 374 -12.29 0.73 -6.22
C SER A 374 -12.34 2.27 -6.27
N PHE A 375 -12.13 2.94 -5.14
CA PHE A 375 -12.08 4.40 -5.06
C PHE A 375 -10.81 4.93 -5.76
N VAL A 376 -9.65 4.37 -5.43
CA VAL A 376 -8.37 4.78 -6.02
C VAL A 376 -8.37 4.56 -7.53
N GLU A 377 -8.83 3.39 -7.99
CA GLU A 377 -8.93 3.08 -9.42
C GLU A 377 -9.87 4.02 -10.17
N GLN A 378 -11.03 4.34 -9.59
CA GLN A 378 -11.98 5.26 -10.20
C GLN A 378 -11.41 6.67 -10.34
N VAL A 379 -10.76 7.19 -9.29
CA VAL A 379 -10.13 8.51 -9.32
C VAL A 379 -8.97 8.53 -10.32
N ALA A 380 -8.05 7.56 -10.23
CA ALA A 380 -6.89 7.47 -11.12
C ALA A 380 -7.31 7.38 -12.60
N ARG A 381 -8.31 6.55 -12.93
CA ARG A 381 -8.83 6.44 -14.29
C ARG A 381 -9.42 7.75 -14.80
N THR A 382 -10.15 8.46 -13.94
CA THR A 382 -10.80 9.73 -14.32
C THR A 382 -9.76 10.80 -14.67
N VAL A 383 -8.68 10.86 -13.90
CA VAL A 383 -7.70 11.95 -13.99
C VAL A 383 -6.49 11.63 -14.87
N ALA A 384 -6.27 10.36 -15.25
CA ALA A 384 -5.10 9.91 -16.02
C ALA A 384 -4.78 10.80 -17.22
N ALA A 385 -5.77 11.09 -18.07
CA ALA A 385 -5.57 11.93 -19.26
C ALA A 385 -5.20 13.40 -18.96
N ARG A 386 -5.44 13.88 -17.73
CA ARG A 386 -5.22 15.27 -17.33
C ARG A 386 -3.89 15.48 -16.60
N VAL A 387 -3.45 14.51 -15.81
CA VAL A 387 -2.29 14.65 -14.89
C VAL A 387 -1.14 13.69 -15.21
N GLY A 388 -1.33 12.71 -16.09
CA GLY A 388 -0.27 11.78 -16.52
C GLY A 388 0.46 11.13 -15.35
N ASP A 389 1.79 11.15 -15.40
CA ASP A 389 2.68 10.56 -14.37
C ASP A 389 2.63 11.28 -13.00
N CYS A 390 1.88 12.37 -12.85
CA CYS A 390 1.77 13.11 -11.58
C CYS A 390 0.64 12.60 -10.68
N VAL A 391 0.26 11.32 -10.85
CA VAL A 391 -0.75 10.63 -10.05
C VAL A 391 -0.09 9.55 -9.20
N PHE A 392 -0.04 9.79 -7.90
CA PHE A 392 0.50 8.88 -6.92
C PHE A 392 -0.65 8.19 -6.19
N CYS A 393 -0.61 6.87 -6.09
CA CYS A 393 -1.71 6.08 -5.53
C CYS A 393 -1.23 5.10 -4.45
N GLU A 394 -1.91 5.11 -3.30
CA GLU A 394 -1.75 4.09 -2.26
C GLU A 394 -3.10 3.47 -1.93
N ARG A 395 -3.14 2.14 -1.80
CA ARG A 395 -4.40 1.41 -1.58
C ARG A 395 -4.43 0.79 -0.20
N PHE A 396 -5.57 0.94 0.48
CA PHE A 396 -5.87 0.17 1.67
C PHE A 396 -6.74 -1.03 1.31
N GLY A 397 -6.13 -2.20 1.40
CA GLY A 397 -6.75 -3.44 1.01
C GLY A 397 -5.85 -4.63 1.32
N PRO A 398 -6.33 -5.84 1.04
CA PRO A 398 -5.63 -7.10 1.27
C PRO A 398 -4.38 -7.24 0.39
N GLY A 399 -3.32 -6.46 0.64
CA GLY A 399 -1.96 -6.75 0.18
C GLY A 399 -1.71 -6.82 -1.33
N GLU A 400 -2.60 -6.29 -2.17
CA GLU A 400 -2.41 -6.31 -3.62
C GLU A 400 -1.44 -5.20 -4.03
N VAL A 401 -0.20 -5.62 -4.32
CA VAL A 401 0.64 -4.91 -5.26
C VAL A 401 0.26 -5.48 -6.64
N HIS A 402 -0.62 -4.79 -7.38
CA HIS A 402 -0.97 -5.26 -8.71
C HIS A 402 0.07 -4.79 -9.72
N VAL A 403 0.50 -5.70 -10.59
CA VAL A 403 1.31 -5.38 -11.77
C VAL A 403 0.60 -4.36 -12.69
N ALA A 404 -0.73 -4.29 -12.59
CA ALA A 404 -1.56 -3.33 -13.31
C ALA A 404 -1.31 -1.85 -12.94
N ASP A 405 -0.47 -1.58 -11.95
CA ASP A 405 -0.24 -0.25 -11.36
C ASP A 405 1.07 0.42 -11.79
N SER A 406 1.80 -0.17 -12.73
CA SER A 406 2.91 0.52 -13.38
C SER A 406 2.35 1.46 -14.47
N PRO A 407 2.92 2.65 -14.70
CA PRO A 407 2.66 3.42 -15.92
C PRO A 407 2.91 2.58 -17.21
N ALA A 408 3.60 1.44 -17.11
CA ALA A 408 3.70 0.44 -18.17
C ALA A 408 2.36 -0.19 -18.62
N ASN A 409 1.27 -0.02 -17.86
CA ASN A 409 -0.05 -0.51 -18.25
C ASN A 409 -0.76 0.41 -19.26
N GLU A 410 -0.26 1.63 -19.50
CA GLU A 410 -0.73 2.49 -20.59
C GLU A 410 -0.34 1.96 -21.98
N ILE A 411 0.51 0.92 -22.06
CA ILE A 411 0.98 0.33 -23.32
C ILE A 411 0.25 -1.01 -23.62
N ILE A 412 -0.56 -1.55 -22.69
CA ILE A 412 -1.19 -2.89 -22.82
C ILE A 412 -2.69 -2.83 -23.21
N THR A 413 -3.27 -1.65 -23.40
CA THR A 413 -4.47 -1.56 -24.25
C THR A 413 -4.02 -1.40 -25.70
N PRO A 414 -4.19 -2.40 -26.59
CA PRO A 414 -4.27 -2.06 -28.00
C PRO A 414 -5.44 -1.08 -28.13
N PHE A 415 -5.17 0.11 -28.66
CA PHE A 415 -6.20 0.93 -29.28
C PHE A 415 -6.89 0.02 -30.32
N SER A 416 -8.02 -0.56 -29.95
CA SER A 416 -8.87 -1.29 -30.87
C SER A 416 -10.15 -0.51 -31.05
N LYS A 417 -10.24 0.04 -32.28
CA LYS A 417 -11.38 0.65 -32.95
C LYS A 417 -11.64 2.12 -32.65
N GLU A 418 -11.08 2.94 -33.54
CA GLU A 418 -11.79 4.01 -34.24
C GLU A 418 -13.31 3.76 -34.23
N ALA A 419 -14.03 4.66 -33.59
CA ALA A 419 -15.43 4.88 -33.88
C ALA A 419 -15.53 6.36 -34.29
N ASP A 420 -15.68 6.55 -35.60
CA ASP A 420 -16.11 7.80 -36.21
C ASP A 420 -17.23 8.44 -35.40
N LEU A 421 -17.06 9.71 -35.04
CA LEU A 421 -18.17 10.59 -34.74
C LEU A 421 -18.06 11.83 -35.65
N PRO A 422 -19.08 12.13 -36.46
CA PRO A 422 -19.09 13.31 -37.32
C PRO A 422 -19.29 14.59 -36.49
N CYS A 423 -18.86 15.70 -37.11
CA CYS A 423 -18.84 17.11 -36.67
C CYS A 423 -19.83 17.54 -35.59
#